data_AF-A0A952J0L7-F1
#
_entry.id   AF-A0A952J0L7-F1
#
_cell.length_a   1.000
_cell.length_b   1.000
_cell.length_c   1.000
_cell.angle_alpha   90.00
_cell.angle_beta   90.00
_cell.angle_gamma   90.00
#
_symmetry.space_group_name_H-M   'P 1'
#
loop_
_entity.id
_entity.type
_entity.pdbx_description
1 polymer ?
#
loop_
_entity_poly.entity_id
_entity_poly.type
_entity_poly.pdbx_seq_one_letter_code
_entity_poly.pdbx_strand_id
1 'polypeptide(L)'
;MVSEIEYSGYRAGALAEVVGLHMEYYSQHWNFGLAFETKVAGELAEFLHRYDPEKDLFLLALNEDRNCVGSITLDCKGAAEH
;
A
#
# COMPACT_ATOMS: atom_id res chain seq x y z
N MET A 1 4.64 20.08 16.80
CA MET A 1 3.28 20.05 16.21
C MET A 1 3.16 18.70 15.54
N VAL A 2 2.23 17.85 15.97
CA VAL A 2 1.99 16.57 15.28
C VAL A 2 1.17 16.93 14.04
N SER A 3 1.71 16.65 12.85
CA SER A 3 0.97 16.82 11.60
C SER A 3 -0.27 15.94 11.62
N GLU A 4 -1.41 16.49 11.22
CA GLU A 4 -2.66 15.74 11.14
C GLU A 4 -2.52 14.66 10.06
N ILE A 5 -2.92 13.42 10.38
CA ILE A 5 -2.93 12.30 9.43
C ILE A 5 -4.38 11.94 9.13
N GLU A 6 -4.75 12.04 7.85
CA GLU A 6 -6.03 11.54 7.34
C GLU A 6 -5.85 10.07 6.94
N TYR A 7 -6.79 9.22 7.34
CA TYR A 7 -6.85 7.83 6.86
C TYR A 7 -7.86 7.71 5.73
N SER A 8 -7.44 7.12 4.62
CA SER A 8 -8.26 7.00 3.42
C SER A 8 -8.17 5.60 2.81
N GLY A 9 -9.20 5.21 2.07
CA GLY A 9 -9.18 3.99 1.26
C GLY A 9 -8.45 4.18 -0.07
N TYR A 10 -8.79 3.37 -1.06
CA TYR A 10 -8.19 3.47 -2.39
C TYR A 10 -8.48 4.83 -3.07
N ARG A 11 -7.45 5.35 -3.75
CA ARG A 11 -7.53 6.49 -4.67
C ARG A 11 -6.65 6.23 -5.90
N ALA A 12 -6.95 6.90 -7.01
CA ALA A 12 -6.12 6.83 -8.20
C ALA A 12 -4.67 7.23 -7.86
N GLY A 13 -3.70 6.42 -8.27
CA GLY A 13 -2.28 6.61 -7.97
C GLY A 13 -1.79 5.90 -6.70
N ALA A 14 -2.68 5.41 -5.83
CA ALA A 14 -2.30 4.78 -4.57
C ALA A 14 -1.32 3.61 -4.72
N LEU A 15 -1.49 2.77 -5.75
CA LEU A 15 -0.57 1.67 -6.03
C LEU A 15 0.86 2.17 -6.22
N ALA A 16 1.04 3.20 -7.07
CA ALA A 16 2.36 3.74 -7.37
C ALA A 16 2.98 4.41 -6.14
N GLU A 17 2.17 5.15 -5.35
CA GLU A 17 2.63 5.76 -4.10
C GLU A 17 3.12 4.70 -3.09
N VAL A 18 2.37 3.61 -2.89
CA VAL A 18 2.75 2.54 -1.96
C VAL A 18 3.99 1.78 -2.42
N VAL A 19 4.11 1.50 -3.73
CA VAL A 19 5.33 0.90 -4.30
C VAL A 19 6.52 1.84 -4.11
N GLY A 20 6.33 3.14 -4.35
CA GLY A 20 7.34 4.18 -4.14
C GLY A 20 7.86 4.19 -2.71
N LEU A 21 6.97 4.20 -1.71
CA LEU A 21 7.34 4.14 -0.29
C LEU A 21 8.18 2.89 0.04
N HIS A 22 7.84 1.73 -0.52
CA HIS A 22 8.66 0.52 -0.36
C HIS A 22 10.03 0.69 -1.00
N MET A 23 10.12 1.28 -2.20
CA MET A 23 11.41 1.45 -2.88
C MET A 23 12.29 2.48 -2.18
N GLU A 24 11.74 3.59 -1.71
CA GLU A 24 12.48 4.60 -0.96
C GLU A 24 13.13 4.00 0.28
N TYR A 25 12.42 3.13 1.00
CA TYR A 25 12.93 2.48 2.21
C TYR A 25 13.86 1.29 1.89
N TYR A 26 13.37 0.29 1.15
CA TYR A 26 14.08 -0.98 1.00
C TYR A 26 15.29 -0.90 0.06
N SER A 27 15.30 0.00 -0.91
CA SER A 27 16.50 0.20 -1.74
C SER A 27 17.66 0.75 -0.93
N GLN A 28 17.41 1.68 0.00
CA GLN A 28 18.44 2.31 0.82
C GLN A 28 18.99 1.38 1.90
N HIS A 29 18.12 0.57 2.52
CA HIS A 29 18.49 -0.22 3.69
C HIS A 29 18.86 -1.68 3.37
N TRP A 30 18.34 -2.25 2.27
CA TRP A 30 18.60 -3.65 1.88
C TRP A 30 19.08 -3.82 0.43
N ASN A 31 19.32 -2.73 -0.30
CA ASN A 31 19.77 -2.75 -1.71
C ASN A 31 18.83 -3.55 -2.63
N PHE A 32 17.53 -3.53 -2.30
CA PHE A 32 16.49 -4.08 -3.17
C PHE A 32 16.28 -3.17 -4.38
N GLY A 33 16.00 -3.78 -5.52
CA GLY A 33 15.81 -3.08 -6.80
C GLY A 33 14.72 -3.73 -7.65
N LEU A 34 14.90 -3.71 -8.96
CA LEU A 34 13.88 -4.08 -9.96
C LEU A 34 13.06 -5.34 -9.64
N ALA A 35 13.70 -6.42 -9.19
CA ALA A 35 13.01 -7.68 -8.89
C ALA A 35 12.01 -7.53 -7.72
N PHE A 36 12.40 -6.79 -6.68
CA PHE A 36 11.54 -6.51 -5.53
C PHE A 36 10.43 -5.53 -5.90
N GLU A 37 10.78 -4.46 -6.62
CA GLU A 37 9.81 -3.47 -7.11
C GLU A 37 8.70 -4.11 -7.94
N THR A 38 9.08 -4.90 -8.95
CA THR A 38 8.13 -5.57 -9.85
C THR A 38 7.25 -6.56 -9.09
N LYS A 39 7.81 -7.25 -8.08
CA LYS A 39 7.04 -8.16 -7.23
C LYS A 39 6.01 -7.41 -6.41
N VAL A 40 6.42 -6.38 -5.66
CA VAL A 40 5.51 -5.58 -4.83
C VAL A 40 4.43 -4.93 -5.70
N ALA A 41 4.79 -4.36 -6.84
CA ALA A 41 3.85 -3.76 -7.77
C ALA A 41 2.85 -4.79 -8.33
N GLY A 42 3.33 -5.97 -8.74
CA GLY A 42 2.48 -7.03 -9.28
C GLY A 42 1.50 -7.61 -8.26
N GLU A 43 1.99 -7.94 -7.06
CA GLU A 43 1.16 -8.50 -5.98
C GLU A 43 0.13 -7.48 -5.47
N LEU A 44 0.53 -6.21 -5.31
CA LEU A 44 -0.40 -5.15 -4.92
C LEU A 44 -1.43 -4.84 -6.02
N ALA A 45 -1.04 -4.90 -7.30
CA ALA A 45 -1.97 -4.76 -8.42
C ALA A 45 -3.02 -5.88 -8.43
N GLU A 46 -2.58 -7.14 -8.25
CA GLU A 46 -3.49 -8.29 -8.19
C GLU A 46 -4.48 -8.13 -7.03
N PHE A 47 -3.98 -7.78 -5.84
CA PHE A 47 -4.82 -7.51 -4.66
C PHE A 47 -5.86 -6.43 -4.96
N LEU A 48 -5.44 -5.25 -5.41
CA LEU A 48 -6.35 -4.12 -5.68
C LEU A 48 -7.38 -4.45 -6.78
N HIS A 49 -7.01 -5.28 -7.76
CA HIS A 49 -7.94 -5.70 -8.82
C HIS A 49 -9.11 -6.54 -8.30
N ARG A 50 -8.90 -7.31 -7.24
CA ARG A 50 -9.93 -8.18 -6.64
C ARG A 50 -10.42 -7.72 -5.26
N TYR A 51 -10.00 -6.53 -4.83
CA TYR A 51 -10.25 -6.00 -3.50
C TYR A 51 -11.73 -6.04 -3.13
N ASP A 52 -12.03 -6.65 -1.99
CA ASP A 52 -13.37 -6.70 -1.42
C ASP A 52 -13.39 -5.96 -0.07
N PRO A 53 -14.00 -4.77 0.04
CA PRO A 53 -13.99 -4.00 1.28
C PRO A 53 -14.75 -4.67 2.44
N GLU A 54 -15.52 -5.74 2.20
CA GLU A 54 -16.13 -6.52 3.28
C GLU A 54 -15.17 -7.54 3.90
N LYS A 55 -14.04 -7.83 3.24
CA LYS A 55 -13.09 -8.90 3.64
C LYS A 55 -11.66 -8.40 3.82
N ASP A 56 -11.25 -7.48 2.96
CA ASP A 56 -9.90 -6.98 2.85
C ASP A 56 -9.76 -5.60 3.50
N LEU A 57 -8.52 -5.18 3.75
CA LEU A 57 -8.21 -3.81 4.17
C LEU A 57 -7.20 -3.18 3.23
N PHE A 58 -7.54 -2.03 2.68
CA PHE A 58 -6.56 -1.14 2.05
C PHE A 58 -6.70 0.25 2.67
N LEU A 59 -5.67 0.68 3.40
CA LEU A 59 -5.66 1.94 4.13
C LEU A 59 -4.41 2.73 3.77
N LEU A 60 -4.59 4.01 3.46
CA LEU A 60 -3.54 4.99 3.26
C LEU A 60 -3.52 5.95 4.45
N ALA A 61 -2.33 6.33 4.89
CA ALA A 61 -2.11 7.46 5.78
C ALA A 61 -1.64 8.65 4.93
N LEU A 62 -2.37 9.76 5.00
CA LEU A 62 -2.15 10.95 4.20
C LEU A 62 -1.75 12.12 5.11
N ASN A 63 -0.75 12.90 4.69
CA ASN A 63 -0.44 14.18 5.34
C ASN A 63 -1.41 15.30 4.90
N GLU A 64 -1.21 16.51 5.42
CA GLU A 64 -2.02 17.71 5.12
C GLU A 64 -2.03 18.06 3.61
N ASP A 65 -0.93 17.80 2.89
CA ASP A 65 -0.82 17.97 1.43
C ASP A 65 -1.45 16.82 0.63
N ARG A 66 -2.11 15.89 1.32
CA ARG A 66 -2.68 14.65 0.79
C ARG A 66 -1.65 13.71 0.18
N ASN A 67 -0.36 13.82 0.48
CA ASN A 67 0.64 12.83 0.06
C ASN A 67 0.55 11.57 0.91
N CYS A 68 0.68 10.40 0.28
CA CYS A 68 0.75 9.14 0.99
C CYS A 68 2.07 9.06 1.77
N VAL A 69 1.97 8.91 3.10
CA VAL A 69 3.13 8.75 3.99
C VAL A 69 3.20 7.35 4.61
N GLY A 70 2.22 6.51 4.31
CA GLY A 70 2.16 5.14 4.81
C GLY A 70 0.94 4.41 4.28
N SER A 71 0.97 3.08 4.37
CA SER A 71 -0.17 2.24 4.04
C SER A 71 -0.21 0.98 4.87
N ILE A 72 -1.41 0.43 5.02
CA ILE A 72 -1.67 -0.90 5.54
C ILE A 72 -2.49 -1.63 4.48
N THR A 73 -2.01 -2.81 4.11
CA THR A 73 -2.73 -3.72 3.20
C THR A 73 -2.91 -5.05 3.91
N LEU A 74 -4.15 -5.52 4.03
CA LEU A 74 -4.48 -6.85 4.51
C LEU A 74 -5.30 -7.55 3.43
N ASP A 75 -4.80 -8.69 3.00
CA ASP A 75 -5.39 -9.53 1.98
C ASP A 75 -5.91 -10.82 2.63
N CYS A 76 -7.23 -10.95 2.69
CA CYS A 76 -7.91 -12.05 3.37
C CYS A 76 -8.28 -13.20 2.43
N LYS A 77 -7.68 -13.27 1.23
CA LYS A 77 -7.91 -14.39 0.30
C LYS A 77 -7.62 -15.74 0.95
N GLY A 78 -8.64 -16.59 0.98
CA GLY A 78 -8.53 -17.94 1.55
C GLY A 78 -8.68 -18.02 3.06
N ALA A 79 -9.04 -16.92 3.74
CA ALA A 79 -9.52 -16.99 5.11
C ALA A 79 -10.83 -17.82 5.13
N ALA A 80 -10.85 -18.90 5.92
CA ALA A 80 -12.03 -19.74 6.07
C ALA A 80 -13.16 -18.95 6.75
N GLU A 81 -14.35 -18.98 6.16
CA GLU A 81 -15.58 -18.44 6.76
C GLU A 81 -15.83 -19.20 8.07
N HIS A 82 -15.79 -18.51 9.21
CA HIS A 82 -16.11 -19.05 10.54
C HIS A 82 -17.45 -18.54 11.02
#